data_AF-A0A9X2JDM2-F1
#
_entry.id   AF-A0A9X2JDM2-F1
#
_cell.length_a   1.000
_cell.length_b   1.000
_cell.length_c   1.000
_cell.angle_alpha   90.00
_cell.angle_beta   90.00
_cell.angle_gamma   90.00
#
_symmetry.space_group_name_H-M   'P 1'
#
loop_
_entity.id
_entity.type
_entity.pdbx_description
1 polymer ?
#
loop_
_entity_poly.entity_id
_entity_poly.type
_entity_poly.pdbx_seq_one_letter_code
_entity_poly.pdbx_strand_id
1 'polypeptide(L)'
;MEEQGITEEEVQIKPCSQCEVAIPVSSKFCGTCGALQTEGYSIDEEERLRGVKQVGFFYTIEFIICLVVKFSELFRDLFSLILIDSFMAIVSIVFYAQNWIDNKQLLRFTNFSVLKVFKYIGLTICFSLLVNISMSWINRSLFDGDNYYSLFFDNYKYSKILMFFFVALTPALFEELAYRGFVLQGLLNVMDKWQAIFLTSFLFALIHLSPISMVWLLPFALWLGYIRTKENTLWYGIIIHFFFNATACTYELLTL
;
A
#
# COMPACT_ATOMS: atom_id res chain seq x y z
N MET A 1 -9.97 42.43 -32.92
CA MET A 1 -9.42 41.11 -33.24
C MET A 1 -9.39 40.30 -31.95
N GLU A 2 -10.40 39.45 -31.83
CA GLU A 2 -10.51 38.23 -31.02
C GLU A 2 -10.04 38.26 -29.56
N GLU A 3 -11.01 38.49 -28.67
CA GLU A 3 -11.03 37.96 -27.31
C GLU A 3 -11.03 36.42 -27.39
N GLN A 4 -9.96 35.78 -26.92
CA GLN A 4 -9.95 34.34 -26.68
C GLN A 4 -10.76 34.07 -25.40
N GLY A 5 -12.05 33.78 -25.59
CA GLY A 5 -12.91 33.23 -24.55
C GLY A 5 -12.36 31.87 -24.11
N ILE A 6 -11.80 31.83 -22.91
CA ILE A 6 -11.57 30.58 -22.18
C ILE A 6 -12.97 30.05 -21.85
N THR A 7 -13.46 29.11 -22.65
CA THR A 7 -14.67 28.35 -22.34
C THR A 7 -14.38 27.55 -21.08
N GLU A 8 -14.96 27.96 -19.94
CA GLU A 8 -15.12 27.07 -18.79
C GLU A 8 -15.92 25.86 -19.29
N GLU A 9 -15.27 24.72 -19.50
CA GLU A 9 -15.97 23.46 -19.72
C GLU A 9 -16.91 23.26 -18.53
N GLU A 10 -18.23 23.32 -18.78
CA GLU A 10 -19.23 23.01 -17.76
C GLU A 10 -18.93 21.64 -17.18
N VAL A 11 -18.41 21.61 -15.95
CA VAL A 11 -18.08 20.37 -15.26
C VAL A 11 -19.37 19.60 -15.06
N GLN A 12 -19.57 18.55 -15.86
CA GLN A 12 -20.76 17.71 -15.75
C GLN A 12 -20.80 17.06 -14.37
N ILE A 13 -21.95 17.17 -13.70
CA ILE A 13 -22.19 16.64 -12.35
C ILE A 13 -23.20 15.49 -12.37
N LYS A 14 -23.03 14.53 -11.45
CA LYS A 14 -23.96 13.42 -11.20
C LYS A 14 -24.16 13.22 -9.70
N PRO A 15 -25.29 12.66 -9.25
CA PRO A 15 -25.45 12.26 -7.85
C PRO A 15 -24.54 11.06 -7.53
N CYS A 16 -23.92 11.08 -6.35
CA CYS A 16 -23.17 9.93 -5.84
C CYS A 16 -24.09 8.72 -5.65
N SER A 17 -23.64 7.54 -6.10
CA SER A 17 -24.39 6.27 -6.02
C SER A 17 -24.79 5.82 -4.61
N GLN A 18 -24.20 6.39 -3.55
CA GLN A 18 -24.45 5.99 -2.17
C GLN A 18 -24.98 7.11 -1.27
N CYS A 19 -24.54 8.36 -1.46
CA CYS A 19 -24.95 9.48 -0.59
C CYS A 19 -25.64 10.62 -1.34
N GLU A 20 -25.87 10.47 -2.64
CA GLU A 20 -26.61 11.39 -3.51
C GLU A 20 -26.03 12.81 -3.66
N VAL A 21 -24.96 13.16 -2.93
CA VAL A 21 -24.22 14.41 -3.11
C VAL A 21 -23.74 14.56 -4.56
N ALA A 22 -23.92 15.75 -5.13
CA ALA A 22 -23.44 16.08 -6.47
C ALA A 22 -21.91 16.02 -6.54
N ILE A 23 -21.40 15.23 -7.48
CA ILE A 23 -19.96 15.04 -7.73
C ILE A 23 -19.69 15.18 -9.23
N PRO A 24 -18.46 15.60 -9.65
CA PRO A 24 -18.08 15.58 -11.05
C PRO A 24 -18.21 14.17 -11.65
N VAL A 25 -18.67 14.07 -12.89
CA VAL A 25 -18.82 12.80 -13.61
C VAL A 25 -17.48 12.05 -13.72
N SER A 26 -16.38 12.80 -13.82
CA SER A 26 -14.99 12.34 -13.81
C SER A 26 -14.48 11.85 -12.45
N SER A 27 -15.25 12.00 -11.36
CA SER A 27 -14.83 11.52 -10.03
C SER A 27 -15.04 10.02 -9.90
N LYS A 28 -13.95 9.27 -9.71
CA LYS A 28 -13.98 7.82 -9.44
C LYS A 28 -14.47 7.50 -8.02
N PHE A 29 -14.19 8.37 -7.06
CA PHE A 29 -14.63 8.23 -5.67
C PHE A 29 -15.39 9.48 -5.23
N CYS A 30 -16.41 9.30 -4.40
CA CYS A 30 -17.11 10.42 -3.80
C CYS A 30 -16.24 11.09 -2.73
N GLY A 31 -15.99 12.40 -2.86
CA GLY A 31 -15.20 13.15 -1.87
C GLY A 31 -15.86 13.27 -0.49
N THR A 32 -17.16 13.01 -0.38
CA THR A 32 -17.93 13.08 0.88
C THR A 32 -17.99 11.72 1.56
N CYS A 33 -18.58 10.71 0.89
CA CYS A 33 -18.81 9.39 1.49
C CYS A 33 -17.82 8.32 1.03
N GLY A 34 -16.83 8.64 0.19
CA GLY A 34 -15.81 7.68 -0.26
C GLY A 34 -16.30 6.56 -1.19
N ALA A 35 -17.58 6.54 -1.58
CA ALA A 35 -18.11 5.48 -2.42
C ALA A 35 -17.46 5.46 -3.82
N LEU A 36 -17.08 4.27 -4.30
CA LEU A 36 -16.60 4.04 -5.66
C LEU A 36 -17.74 4.26 -6.67
N GLN A 37 -17.47 5.03 -7.73
CA GLN A 37 -18.40 5.36 -8.80
C GLN A 37 -17.99 4.62 -10.08
N THR A 38 -18.86 3.74 -10.57
CA THR A 38 -18.62 2.94 -11.79
C THR A 38 -19.40 3.44 -13.00
N GLU A 39 -20.56 4.05 -12.79
CA GLU A 39 -21.43 4.54 -13.87
C GLU A 39 -21.02 5.95 -14.32
N GLY A 40 -20.96 6.14 -15.64
CA GLY A 40 -20.64 7.43 -16.27
C GLY A 40 -19.19 7.91 -16.12
N TYR A 41 -18.34 7.17 -15.40
CA TYR A 41 -16.92 7.49 -15.32
C TYR A 41 -16.24 7.17 -16.64
N SER A 42 -15.67 8.18 -17.28
CA SER A 42 -14.79 8.03 -18.44
C SER A 42 -13.51 8.82 -18.19
N ILE A 43 -12.39 8.21 -18.56
CA ILE A 43 -11.08 8.86 -18.61
C ILE A 43 -10.65 8.85 -20.07
N ASP A 44 -9.97 9.92 -20.47
CA ASP A 44 -9.37 10.01 -21.80
C ASP A 44 -8.32 8.90 -22.02
N GLU A 45 -8.25 8.36 -23.24
CA GLU A 45 -7.39 7.22 -23.54
C GLU A 45 -5.89 7.54 -23.34
N GLU A 46 -5.46 8.77 -23.62
CA GLU A 46 -4.09 9.21 -23.41
C GLU A 46 -3.74 9.24 -21.92
N GLU A 47 -4.64 9.77 -21.09
CA GLU A 47 -4.50 9.78 -19.64
C GLU A 47 -4.50 8.36 -19.06
N ARG A 48 -5.36 7.48 -19.58
CA ARG A 48 -5.39 6.06 -19.25
C ARG A 48 -4.04 5.39 -19.49
N LEU A 49 -3.49 5.58 -20.69
CA LEU A 49 -2.21 4.99 -21.09
C LEU A 49 -1.04 5.56 -20.29
N ARG A 50 -1.05 6.87 -20.01
CA ARG A 50 -0.07 7.53 -19.14
C ARG A 50 -0.04 6.91 -17.75
N GLY A 51 -1.21 6.70 -17.14
CA GLY A 51 -1.33 6.09 -15.82
C GLY A 51 -0.74 4.67 -15.78
N VAL A 52 -1.04 3.83 -16.76
CA VAL A 52 -0.47 2.46 -16.84
C VAL A 52 1.04 2.48 -17.00
N LYS A 53 1.57 3.36 -17.86
CA LYS A 53 3.02 3.52 -18.04
C LYS A 53 3.70 3.97 -16.75
N GLN A 54 3.11 4.90 -16.01
CA GLN A 54 3.64 5.36 -14.72
C GLN A 54 3.65 4.22 -13.68
N VAL A 55 2.56 3.45 -13.58
CA VAL A 55 2.48 2.28 -12.67
C VAL A 55 3.55 1.24 -13.04
N GLY A 56 3.68 0.91 -14.32
CA GLY A 56 4.69 -0.05 -14.79
C GLY A 56 6.12 0.43 -14.53
N PHE A 57 6.40 1.72 -14.76
CA PHE A 57 7.72 2.31 -14.52
C PHE A 57 8.08 2.34 -13.03
N PHE A 58 7.14 2.80 -12.18
CA PHE A 58 7.29 2.73 -10.72
C PHE A 58 7.60 1.32 -10.25
N TYR A 59 6.78 0.34 -10.66
CA TYR A 59 6.96 -1.05 -10.25
C TYR A 59 8.30 -1.62 -10.70
N THR A 60 8.76 -1.25 -11.89
CA THR A 60 10.06 -1.69 -12.41
C THR A 60 11.21 -1.17 -11.55
N ILE A 61 11.15 0.10 -11.10
CA ILE A 61 12.14 0.67 -10.19
C ILE A 61 12.18 -0.12 -8.88
N GLU A 62 11.03 -0.27 -8.22
CA GLU A 62 10.91 -0.99 -6.95
C GLU A 62 11.41 -2.45 -7.07
N PHE A 63 11.00 -3.15 -8.13
CA PHE A 63 11.39 -4.53 -8.37
C PHE A 63 12.90 -4.67 -8.60
N ILE A 64 13.52 -3.76 -9.36
CA ILE A 64 14.98 -3.76 -9.58
C ILE A 64 15.71 -3.50 -8.26
N ILE A 65 15.26 -2.55 -7.44
CA ILE A 65 15.86 -2.30 -6.12
C ILE A 65 15.79 -3.56 -5.26
N CYS A 66 14.61 -4.19 -5.14
CA CYS A 66 14.44 -5.41 -4.36
C CYS A 66 15.34 -6.55 -4.87
N LEU A 67 15.48 -6.72 -6.20
CA LEU A 67 16.39 -7.71 -6.79
C LEU A 67 17.85 -7.42 -6.43
N VAL A 68 18.29 -6.17 -6.62
CA VAL A 68 19.67 -5.75 -6.34
C VAL A 68 19.99 -5.97 -4.86
N VAL A 69 19.10 -5.58 -3.95
CA VAL A 69 19.26 -5.77 -2.51
C VAL A 69 19.29 -7.25 -2.13
N LYS A 70 18.39 -8.06 -2.70
CA LYS A 70 18.29 -9.50 -2.38
C LYS A 70 19.53 -10.28 -2.79
N PHE A 71 20.14 -9.94 -3.92
CA PHE A 71 21.26 -10.69 -4.52
C PHE A 71 22.64 -10.02 -4.33
N SER A 72 22.71 -8.92 -3.60
CA SER A 72 23.98 -8.23 -3.29
C SER A 72 24.33 -8.36 -1.82
N GLU A 73 25.61 -8.55 -1.53
CA GLU A 73 26.14 -8.51 -0.16
C GLU A 73 26.41 -7.09 0.33
N LEU A 74 26.39 -6.10 -0.57
CA LEU A 74 26.71 -4.70 -0.27
C LEU A 74 25.70 -4.03 0.67
N PHE A 75 24.47 -4.53 0.74
CA PHE A 75 23.35 -3.86 1.41
C PHE A 75 22.90 -4.56 2.70
N ARG A 76 23.86 -4.99 3.54
CA ARG A 76 23.59 -5.78 4.75
C ARG A 76 23.83 -5.04 6.07
N ASP A 77 24.05 -3.74 6.01
CA ASP A 77 24.28 -2.89 7.17
C ASP A 77 23.17 -1.82 7.31
N LEU A 78 23.12 -1.16 8.48
CA LEU A 78 22.08 -0.19 8.79
C LEU A 78 22.15 1.06 7.90
N PHE A 79 23.33 1.50 7.47
CA PHE A 79 23.44 2.67 6.58
C PHE A 79 22.84 2.36 5.21
N SER A 80 23.15 1.18 4.67
CA SER A 80 22.54 0.70 3.43
C SER A 80 21.02 0.58 3.53
N LEU A 81 20.49 0.03 4.64
CA LEU A 81 19.05 -0.06 4.89
C LEU A 81 18.39 1.33 4.85
N ILE A 82 18.95 2.29 5.60
CA ILE A 82 18.44 3.67 5.64
C ILE A 82 18.42 4.28 4.23
N LEU A 83 19.50 4.11 3.47
CA LEU A 83 19.63 4.67 2.13
C LEU A 83 18.57 4.11 1.18
N ILE A 84 18.36 2.79 1.19
CA ILE A 84 17.39 2.10 0.34
C ILE A 84 15.97 2.48 0.72
N ASP A 85 15.60 2.38 2.01
CA ASP A 85 14.26 2.69 2.48
C ASP A 85 13.91 4.16 2.23
N SER A 86 14.87 5.07 2.43
CA SER A 86 14.68 6.49 2.12
C SER A 86 14.46 6.70 0.62
N PHE A 87 15.22 6.00 -0.23
CA PHE A 87 15.06 6.10 -1.67
C PHE A 87 13.70 5.59 -2.13
N MET A 88 13.28 4.40 -1.68
CA MET A 88 11.96 3.83 -1.99
C MET A 88 10.82 4.71 -1.47
N ALA A 89 10.97 5.29 -0.27
CA ALA A 89 10.02 6.24 0.28
C ALA A 89 9.90 7.50 -0.58
N ILE A 90 11.02 8.07 -1.03
CA ILE A 90 11.05 9.24 -1.92
C ILE A 90 10.38 8.91 -3.25
N VAL A 91 10.70 7.77 -3.87
CA VAL A 91 10.07 7.31 -5.11
C VAL A 91 8.56 7.18 -4.90
N SER A 92 8.12 6.52 -3.83
CA SER A 92 6.70 6.37 -3.48
C SER A 92 5.99 7.72 -3.33
N ILE A 93 6.60 8.68 -2.62
CA ILE A 93 6.05 10.03 -2.45
C ILE A 93 5.95 10.76 -3.79
N VAL A 94 7.01 10.72 -4.61
CA VAL A 94 7.06 11.43 -5.89
C VAL A 94 5.98 10.91 -6.84
N PHE A 95 5.85 9.59 -7.01
CA PHE A 95 4.84 9.01 -7.88
C PHE A 95 3.42 9.23 -7.34
N TYR A 96 3.22 9.12 -6.03
CA TYR A 96 1.95 9.46 -5.41
C TYR A 96 1.55 10.92 -5.63
N ALA A 97 2.51 11.85 -5.58
CA ALA A 97 2.26 13.28 -5.75
C ALA A 97 1.94 13.68 -7.21
N GLN A 98 2.28 12.86 -8.21
CA GLN A 98 2.01 13.18 -9.62
C GLN A 98 0.51 13.37 -9.91
N ASN A 99 -0.37 12.63 -9.21
CA ASN A 99 -1.83 12.75 -9.33
C ASN A 99 -2.45 13.35 -8.06
N TRP A 100 -1.83 14.39 -7.49
CA TRP A 100 -2.19 14.95 -6.18
C TRP A 100 -3.66 15.37 -6.05
N ILE A 101 -4.28 15.88 -7.12
CA ILE A 101 -5.66 16.37 -7.10
C ILE A 101 -6.63 15.24 -6.67
N ASP A 102 -6.43 14.04 -7.21
CA ASP A 102 -7.21 12.85 -6.88
C ASP A 102 -6.71 12.20 -5.58
N ASN A 103 -5.38 12.07 -5.46
CA ASN A 103 -4.75 11.31 -4.40
C ASN A 103 -4.91 11.96 -3.02
N LYS A 104 -4.91 13.30 -2.92
CA LYS A 104 -5.05 14.00 -1.63
C LYS A 104 -6.33 13.64 -0.87
N GLN A 105 -7.37 13.17 -1.58
CA GLN A 105 -8.60 12.73 -0.94
C GLN A 105 -8.38 11.45 -0.11
N LEU A 106 -7.46 10.59 -0.54
CA LEU A 106 -7.13 9.33 0.15
C LEU A 106 -6.41 9.55 1.48
N LEU A 107 -5.79 10.71 1.68
CA LEU A 107 -5.15 11.12 2.94
C LEU A 107 -6.14 11.71 3.94
N ARG A 108 -7.41 11.89 3.56
CA ARG A 108 -8.44 12.36 4.48
C ARG A 108 -8.95 11.19 5.33
N PHE A 109 -9.42 11.52 6.54
CA PHE A 109 -10.12 10.59 7.43
C PHE A 109 -11.59 10.42 7.03
N THR A 110 -11.86 10.18 5.74
CA THR A 110 -13.22 9.92 5.24
C THR A 110 -13.76 8.62 5.81
N ASN A 111 -15.03 8.60 6.25
CA ASN A 111 -15.67 7.43 6.88
C ASN A 111 -14.88 6.80 8.04
N PHE A 112 -14.06 7.60 8.72
CA PHE A 112 -13.23 7.11 9.81
C PHE A 112 -14.06 6.85 11.06
N SER A 113 -13.92 5.66 11.65
CA SER A 113 -14.67 5.24 12.82
C SER A 113 -13.74 4.49 13.77
N VAL A 114 -13.69 4.97 15.01
CA VAL A 114 -12.89 4.35 16.08
C VAL A 114 -13.27 2.88 16.29
N LEU A 115 -14.56 2.53 16.16
CA LEU A 115 -15.00 1.15 16.27
C LEU A 115 -14.46 0.27 15.14
N LYS A 116 -14.40 0.79 13.90
CA LYS A 116 -13.77 0.07 12.77
C LYS A 116 -12.28 -0.13 13.03
N VAL A 117 -11.60 0.89 13.55
CA VAL A 117 -10.17 0.81 13.92
C VAL A 117 -9.93 -0.33 14.90
N PHE A 118 -10.66 -0.40 16.02
CA PHE A 118 -10.50 -1.48 16.99
C PHE A 118 -10.78 -2.86 16.39
N LYS A 119 -11.83 -2.98 15.57
CA LYS A 119 -12.15 -4.24 14.88
C LYS A 119 -11.03 -4.67 13.94
N TYR A 120 -10.49 -3.76 13.14
CA TYR A 120 -9.40 -4.05 12.22
C TYR A 120 -8.11 -4.39 12.94
N ILE A 121 -7.76 -3.67 14.02
CA ILE A 121 -6.60 -4.01 14.85
C ILE A 121 -6.75 -5.42 15.44
N GLY A 122 -7.90 -5.74 16.02
CA GLY A 122 -8.15 -7.08 16.58
C GLY A 122 -8.00 -8.19 15.54
N LEU A 123 -8.60 -8.02 14.36
CA LEU A 123 -8.49 -8.98 13.26
C LEU A 123 -7.03 -9.11 12.75
N THR A 124 -6.32 -7.99 12.67
CA THR A 124 -4.93 -7.93 12.22
C THR A 124 -4.01 -8.67 13.19
N ILE A 125 -4.15 -8.46 14.49
CA ILE A 125 -3.34 -9.14 15.51
C ILE A 125 -3.56 -10.66 15.42
N CYS A 126 -4.82 -11.11 15.37
CA CYS A 126 -5.14 -12.53 15.21
C CYS A 126 -4.53 -13.11 13.94
N PHE A 127 -4.64 -12.41 12.81
CA PHE A 127 -4.08 -12.86 11.55
C PHE A 127 -2.55 -12.90 11.58
N SER A 128 -1.90 -11.86 12.11
CA SER A 128 -0.45 -11.81 12.27
C SER A 128 0.06 -12.93 13.15
N LEU A 129 -0.60 -13.23 14.28
CA LEU A 129 -0.21 -14.34 15.15
C LEU A 129 -0.34 -15.69 14.43
N LEU A 130 -1.43 -15.90 13.70
CA LEU A 130 -1.61 -17.10 12.87
C LEU A 130 -0.46 -17.25 11.88
N VAL A 131 -0.13 -16.19 11.13
CA VAL A 131 0.97 -16.19 10.16
C VAL A 131 2.30 -16.49 10.83
N ASN A 132 2.65 -15.83 11.93
CA ASN A 132 3.94 -16.03 12.59
C ASN A 132 4.09 -17.45 13.16
N ILE A 133 3.03 -17.99 13.79
CA ILE A 133 3.03 -19.37 14.29
C ILE A 133 3.16 -20.37 13.13
N SER A 134 2.36 -20.20 12.07
CA SER A 134 2.41 -21.08 10.90
C SER A 134 3.76 -21.02 10.20
N MET A 135 4.31 -19.82 9.98
CA MET A 135 5.60 -19.66 9.30
C MET A 135 6.76 -20.19 10.13
N SER A 136 6.76 -19.99 11.46
CA SER A 136 7.77 -20.58 12.36
C SER A 136 7.74 -22.11 12.28
N TRP A 137 6.54 -22.72 12.26
CA TRP A 137 6.41 -24.17 12.09
C TRP A 137 6.92 -24.65 10.72
N ILE A 138 6.55 -23.96 9.63
CA ILE A 138 6.98 -24.30 8.27
C ILE A 138 8.50 -24.17 8.14
N ASN A 139 9.08 -23.07 8.61
CA ASN A 139 10.51 -22.79 8.53
C ASN A 139 11.34 -23.84 9.25
N ARG A 140 10.96 -24.20 10.49
CA ARG A 140 11.62 -25.27 11.25
C ARG A 140 11.45 -26.65 10.59
N SER A 141 10.29 -26.91 9.99
CA SER A 141 10.00 -28.22 9.38
C SER A 141 10.70 -28.42 8.04
N LEU A 142 10.90 -27.35 7.25
CA LEU A 142 11.37 -27.44 5.87
C LEU A 142 12.75 -26.84 5.61
N PHE A 143 13.20 -25.87 6.41
CA PHE A 143 14.38 -25.04 6.12
C PHE A 143 15.41 -24.97 7.25
N ASP A 144 15.17 -25.67 8.37
CA ASP A 144 16.09 -25.80 9.52
C ASP A 144 16.62 -24.45 10.06
N GLY A 145 15.78 -23.42 10.07
CA GLY A 145 16.16 -22.10 10.60
C GLY A 145 15.01 -21.09 10.58
N ASP A 146 15.04 -20.16 11.53
CA ASP A 146 14.14 -19.01 11.60
C ASP A 146 14.90 -17.74 11.18
N ASN A 147 14.24 -16.86 10.42
CA ASN A 147 14.79 -15.54 10.10
C ASN A 147 14.31 -14.54 11.15
N TYR A 148 15.24 -14.07 11.98
CA TYR A 148 14.95 -13.13 13.06
C TYR A 148 15.35 -11.70 12.64
N TYR A 149 14.41 -10.77 12.65
CA TYR A 149 14.67 -9.35 12.39
C TYR A 149 15.63 -8.75 13.43
N SER A 150 15.50 -9.18 14.69
CA SER A 150 16.31 -8.72 15.82
C SER A 150 17.82 -8.86 15.58
N LEU A 151 18.26 -9.97 14.98
CA LEU A 151 19.68 -10.24 14.70
C LEU A 151 20.34 -9.16 13.85
N PHE A 152 19.59 -8.54 12.93
CA PHE A 152 20.10 -7.42 12.13
C PHE A 152 20.39 -6.19 12.99
N PHE A 153 19.56 -5.94 14.01
CA PHE A 153 19.60 -4.72 14.81
C PHE A 153 20.40 -4.86 16.13
N ASP A 154 20.77 -6.07 16.55
CA ASP A 154 21.33 -6.37 17.89
C ASP A 154 22.59 -5.57 18.25
N ASN A 155 23.40 -5.22 17.25
CA ASN A 155 24.64 -4.46 17.46
C ASN A 155 24.43 -2.94 17.65
N TYR A 156 23.19 -2.44 17.56
CA TYR A 156 22.89 -1.02 17.68
C TYR A 156 22.25 -0.66 19.03
N LYS A 157 22.66 0.49 19.58
CA LYS A 157 22.23 1.00 20.91
C LYS A 157 20.72 1.04 21.14
N TYR A 158 19.93 1.14 20.07
CA TYR A 158 18.47 1.23 20.11
C TYR A 158 17.80 0.12 19.26
N SER A 159 18.36 -1.09 19.29
CA SER A 159 17.98 -2.22 18.41
C SER A 159 16.47 -2.40 18.25
N LYS A 160 15.74 -2.53 19.37
CA LYS A 160 14.28 -2.73 19.36
C LYS A 160 13.55 -1.55 18.72
N ILE A 161 13.94 -0.32 19.03
CA ILE A 161 13.29 0.88 18.47
C ILE A 161 13.52 0.94 16.96
N LEU A 162 14.75 0.67 16.51
CA LEU A 162 15.09 0.61 15.08
C LEU A 162 14.30 -0.49 14.38
N MET A 163 14.18 -1.66 15.00
CA MET A 163 13.39 -2.77 14.46
C MET A 163 11.92 -2.38 14.25
N PHE A 164 11.23 -1.83 15.25
CA PHE A 164 9.85 -1.37 15.08
C PHE A 164 9.73 -0.24 14.05
N PHE A 165 10.73 0.65 13.97
CA PHE A 165 10.73 1.74 13.01
C PHE A 165 10.86 1.26 11.56
N PHE A 166 11.85 0.40 11.27
CA PHE A 166 12.14 -0.07 9.92
C PHE A 166 11.27 -1.26 9.48
N VAL A 167 10.84 -2.12 10.40
CA VAL A 167 10.03 -3.31 10.06
C VAL A 167 8.54 -3.02 10.15
N ALA A 168 8.09 -2.16 11.06
CA ALA A 168 6.67 -1.91 11.27
C ALA A 168 6.18 -0.55 10.74
N LEU A 169 6.79 0.55 11.16
CA LEU A 169 6.28 1.88 10.86
C LEU A 169 6.55 2.32 9.42
N THR A 170 7.80 2.21 8.97
CA THR A 170 8.25 2.69 7.65
C THR A 170 7.51 1.99 6.51
N PRO A 171 7.41 0.65 6.47
CA PRO A 171 6.65 -0.07 5.45
C PRO A 171 5.16 0.28 5.47
N ALA A 172 4.57 0.35 6.68
CA ALA A 172 3.15 0.68 6.82
C ALA A 172 2.78 2.05 6.23
N LEU A 173 3.68 3.02 6.27
CA LEU A 173 3.46 4.33 5.67
C LEU A 173 3.70 4.33 4.16
N PHE A 174 4.90 3.92 3.75
CA PHE A 174 5.34 4.15 2.37
C PHE A 174 4.86 3.07 1.41
N GLU A 175 4.72 1.82 1.86
CA GLU A 175 4.16 0.78 1.00
C GLU A 175 2.65 0.95 0.82
N GLU A 176 1.91 1.40 1.83
CA GLU A 176 0.50 1.76 1.64
C GLU A 176 0.34 2.96 0.71
N LEU A 177 1.22 3.97 0.82
CA LEU A 177 1.25 5.09 -0.11
C LEU A 177 1.52 4.63 -1.55
N ALA A 178 2.52 3.78 -1.74
CA ALA A 178 2.89 3.21 -3.03
C ALA A 178 1.79 2.34 -3.62
N TYR A 179 1.42 1.26 -2.94
CA TYR A 179 0.60 0.20 -3.51
C TYR A 179 -0.89 0.52 -3.46
N ARG A 180 -1.36 1.14 -2.38
CA ARG A 180 -2.79 1.46 -2.18
C ARG A 180 -3.11 2.87 -2.64
N GLY A 181 -2.17 3.79 -2.46
CA GLY A 181 -2.29 5.18 -2.87
C GLY A 181 -2.04 5.41 -4.36
N PHE A 182 -0.97 4.83 -4.91
CA PHE A 182 -0.56 5.10 -6.29
C PHE A 182 -0.90 3.93 -7.24
N VAL A 183 -0.35 2.73 -7.02
CA VAL A 183 -0.52 1.58 -7.95
C VAL A 183 -1.99 1.18 -8.08
N LEU A 184 -2.67 0.91 -6.97
CA LEU A 184 -4.09 0.55 -6.99
C LEU A 184 -4.96 1.66 -7.59
N GLN A 185 -4.64 2.93 -7.32
CA GLN A 185 -5.38 4.05 -7.90
C GLN A 185 -5.23 4.09 -9.42
N GLY A 186 -4.01 3.95 -9.94
CA GLY A 186 -3.77 3.87 -11.39
C GLY A 186 -4.45 2.67 -12.04
N LEU A 187 -4.46 1.51 -11.37
CA LEU A 187 -5.14 0.31 -11.89
C LEU A 187 -6.67 0.47 -11.93
N LEU A 188 -7.30 1.11 -10.94
CA LEU A 188 -8.75 1.34 -10.93
C LEU A 188 -9.25 2.25 -12.07
N ASN A 189 -8.34 2.98 -12.72
CA ASN A 189 -8.66 3.77 -13.89
C ASN A 189 -8.76 2.92 -15.17
N VAL A 190 -8.20 1.71 -15.18
CA VAL A 190 -8.07 0.89 -16.40
C VAL A 190 -8.66 -0.53 -16.29
N MET A 191 -8.93 -1.00 -15.09
CA MET A 191 -9.54 -2.31 -14.82
C MET A 191 -10.69 -2.22 -13.83
N ASP A 192 -11.48 -3.29 -13.72
CA ASP A 192 -12.51 -3.38 -12.69
C ASP A 192 -11.91 -3.44 -11.29
N LYS A 193 -12.75 -3.17 -10.29
CA LYS A 193 -12.36 -3.09 -8.88
C LYS A 193 -11.59 -4.33 -8.42
N TRP A 194 -12.06 -5.53 -8.74
CA TRP A 194 -11.50 -6.77 -8.22
C TRP A 194 -10.24 -7.17 -8.97
N GLN A 195 -10.17 -6.94 -10.28
CA GLN A 195 -8.94 -7.07 -11.06
C GLN A 195 -7.83 -6.16 -10.53
N ALA A 196 -8.15 -4.89 -10.27
CA ALA A 196 -7.18 -3.93 -9.75
C ALA A 196 -6.68 -4.33 -8.35
N ILE A 197 -7.59 -4.79 -7.46
CA ILE A 197 -7.23 -5.31 -6.13
C ILE A 197 -6.32 -6.53 -6.26
N PHE A 198 -6.66 -7.49 -7.12
CA PHE A 198 -5.87 -8.69 -7.29
C PHE A 198 -4.47 -8.36 -7.82
N LEU A 199 -4.38 -7.56 -8.89
CA LEU A 199 -3.11 -7.23 -9.52
C LEU A 199 -2.20 -6.43 -8.58
N THR A 200 -2.70 -5.39 -7.90
CA THR A 200 -1.87 -4.65 -6.93
C THR A 200 -1.38 -5.55 -5.80
N SER A 201 -2.22 -6.49 -5.34
CA SER A 201 -1.87 -7.41 -4.25
C SER A 201 -0.82 -8.43 -4.67
N PHE A 202 -0.91 -8.92 -5.92
CA PHE A 202 0.08 -9.80 -6.50
C PHE A 202 1.42 -9.08 -6.69
N LEU A 203 1.40 -7.86 -7.25
CA LEU A 203 2.59 -7.03 -7.43
C LEU A 203 3.29 -6.75 -6.09
N PHE A 204 2.52 -6.42 -5.05
CA PHE A 204 3.02 -6.26 -3.67
C PHE A 204 3.69 -7.53 -3.15
N ALA A 205 3.03 -8.69 -3.26
CA ALA A 205 3.61 -9.95 -2.80
C ALA A 205 4.89 -10.33 -3.57
N LEU A 206 4.94 -10.01 -4.87
CA LEU A 206 6.04 -10.36 -5.76
C LEU A 206 7.34 -9.59 -5.44
N ILE A 207 7.28 -8.33 -5.01
CA ILE A 207 8.49 -7.57 -4.66
C ILE A 207 9.24 -8.13 -3.45
N HIS A 208 8.60 -8.98 -2.65
CA HIS A 208 9.22 -9.61 -1.49
C HIS A 208 10.12 -10.80 -1.86
N LEU A 209 10.11 -11.23 -3.14
CA LEU A 209 11.04 -12.23 -3.70
C LEU A 209 11.16 -13.52 -2.89
N SER A 210 10.04 -13.96 -2.31
CA SER A 210 9.96 -15.13 -1.45
C SER A 210 8.70 -15.93 -1.75
N PRO A 211 8.80 -17.06 -2.50
CA PRO A 211 7.65 -17.89 -2.83
C PRO A 211 6.88 -18.36 -1.60
N ILE A 212 7.57 -18.61 -0.48
CA ILE A 212 6.93 -19.04 0.76
C ILE A 212 6.17 -17.90 1.44
N SER A 213 6.72 -16.68 1.41
CA SER A 213 6.04 -15.52 1.97
C SER A 213 4.81 -15.12 1.15
N MET A 214 4.79 -15.41 -0.16
CA MET A 214 3.62 -15.13 -1.01
C MET A 214 2.33 -15.77 -0.47
N VAL A 215 2.42 -16.91 0.22
CA VAL A 215 1.27 -17.63 0.79
C VAL A 215 0.47 -16.76 1.76
N TRP A 216 1.15 -15.92 2.57
CA TRP A 216 0.49 -15.04 3.53
C TRP A 216 0.43 -13.57 3.05
N LEU A 217 1.42 -13.13 2.27
CA LEU A 217 1.47 -11.78 1.70
C LEU A 217 0.29 -11.53 0.76
N LEU A 218 -0.08 -12.49 -0.08
CA LEU A 218 -1.17 -12.28 -1.05
C LEU A 218 -2.54 -12.10 -0.36
N PRO A 219 -2.99 -12.97 0.58
CA PRO A 219 -4.20 -12.74 1.35
C PRO A 219 -4.19 -11.42 2.14
N PHE A 220 -3.05 -11.08 2.76
CA PHE A 220 -2.89 -9.83 3.48
C PHE A 220 -3.06 -8.63 2.55
N ALA A 221 -2.41 -8.68 1.40
CA ALA A 221 -2.43 -7.60 0.43
C ALA A 221 -3.80 -7.41 -0.22
N LEU A 222 -4.51 -8.52 -0.49
CA LEU A 222 -5.90 -8.53 -0.95
C LEU A 222 -6.82 -7.86 0.07
N TRP A 223 -6.64 -8.17 1.36
CA TRP A 223 -7.42 -7.56 2.42
C TRP A 223 -7.19 -6.05 2.49
N LEU A 224 -5.94 -5.58 2.47
CA LEU A 224 -5.61 -4.16 2.42
C LEU A 224 -6.20 -3.44 1.19
N GLY A 225 -6.10 -4.06 0.00
CA GLY A 225 -6.70 -3.52 -1.23
C GLY A 225 -8.23 -3.43 -1.15
N TYR A 226 -8.88 -4.42 -0.55
CA TYR A 226 -10.32 -4.38 -0.28
C TYR A 226 -10.69 -3.27 0.71
N ILE A 227 -9.98 -3.16 1.85
CA ILE A 227 -10.23 -2.11 2.85
C ILE A 227 -10.04 -0.73 2.23
N ARG A 228 -8.96 -0.52 1.46
CA ARG A 228 -8.73 0.72 0.73
C ARG A 228 -9.94 1.08 -0.13
N THR A 229 -10.37 0.18 -1.02
CA THR A 229 -11.48 0.48 -1.96
C THR A 229 -12.84 0.61 -1.28
N LYS A 230 -13.02 0.01 -0.11
CA LYS A 230 -14.24 0.11 0.69
C LYS A 230 -14.31 1.42 1.47
N GLU A 231 -13.22 1.80 2.10
CA GLU A 231 -13.18 2.91 3.06
C GLU A 231 -12.68 4.23 2.43
N ASN A 232 -12.07 4.15 1.24
CA ASN A 232 -11.52 5.27 0.47
C ASN A 232 -10.55 6.17 1.26
N THR A 233 -9.73 5.54 2.08
CA THR A 233 -8.68 6.21 2.86
C THR A 233 -7.50 5.27 3.04
N LEU A 234 -6.29 5.83 3.12
CA LEU A 234 -5.09 5.04 3.41
C LEU A 234 -4.94 4.72 4.89
N TRP A 235 -5.56 5.48 5.79
CA TRP A 235 -5.31 5.37 7.23
C TRP A 235 -5.68 4.02 7.81
N TYR A 236 -6.75 3.38 7.35
CA TYR A 236 -7.05 2.01 7.79
C TYR A 236 -5.99 1.01 7.33
N GLY A 237 -5.51 1.14 6.09
CA GLY A 237 -4.44 0.30 5.57
C GLY A 237 -3.14 0.49 6.35
N ILE A 238 -2.74 1.74 6.60
CA ILE A 238 -1.55 2.10 7.40
C ILE A 238 -1.64 1.50 8.81
N ILE A 239 -2.79 1.63 9.48
CA ILE A 239 -2.99 1.08 10.83
C ILE A 239 -2.92 -0.45 10.80
N ILE A 240 -3.64 -1.10 9.89
CA ILE A 240 -3.61 -2.57 9.72
C ILE A 240 -2.18 -3.04 9.47
N HIS A 241 -1.46 -2.39 8.56
CA HIS A 241 -0.10 -2.77 8.20
C HIS A 241 0.87 -2.58 9.38
N PHE A 242 0.82 -1.43 10.04
CA PHE A 242 1.64 -1.18 11.22
C PHE A 242 1.41 -2.23 12.31
N PHE A 243 0.15 -2.52 12.66
CA PHE A 243 -0.14 -3.49 13.71
C PHE A 243 0.17 -4.93 13.31
N PHE A 244 0.10 -5.28 12.02
CA PHE A 244 0.53 -6.59 11.53
C PHE A 244 2.03 -6.76 11.80
N ASN A 245 2.85 -5.83 11.32
CA ASN A 245 4.30 -5.92 11.44
C ASN A 245 4.77 -5.72 12.90
N ALA A 246 4.11 -4.84 13.67
CA ALA A 246 4.39 -4.65 15.09
C ALA A 246 4.08 -5.92 15.91
N THR A 247 3.03 -6.66 15.53
CA THR A 247 2.71 -7.95 16.14
C THR A 247 3.78 -8.99 15.80
N ALA A 248 4.25 -9.04 14.55
CA ALA A 248 5.37 -9.89 14.15
C ALA A 248 6.66 -9.58 14.94
N CYS A 249 7.03 -8.29 15.03
CA CYS A 249 8.14 -7.81 15.84
C CYS A 249 8.02 -8.23 17.32
N THR A 250 6.81 -8.09 17.89
CA THR A 250 6.56 -8.44 19.29
C THR A 250 6.61 -9.96 19.50
N TYR A 251 6.03 -10.74 18.59
CA TYR A 251 6.06 -12.20 18.64
C TYR A 251 7.49 -12.71 18.64
N GLU A 252 8.33 -12.18 17.74
CA GLU A 252 9.74 -12.53 17.69
C GLU A 252 10.45 -12.27 19.02
N LEU A 253 10.31 -11.06 19.58
CA LEU A 253 10.93 -10.69 20.86
C LEU A 253 10.46 -11.53 22.06
N LEU A 254 9.29 -12.16 21.97
CA LEU A 254 8.74 -13.02 23.02
C LEU A 254 9.12 -14.50 22.84
N THR A 255 9.66 -14.87 21.68
CA THR A 255 9.96 -16.27 21.30
C THR A 255 11.43 -16.56 21.02
N LEU A 256 12.28 -15.52 21.02
CA LEU A 256 13.73 -15.62 21.22
C LEU A 256 14.06 -16.17 22.62
#